data_AF-A0A7V4HRR3-F1
#
_entry.id   AF-A0A7V4HRR3-F1
#
_cell.length_a   1.000
_cell.length_b   1.000
_cell.length_c   1.000
_cell.angle_alpha   90.00
_cell.angle_beta   90.00
_cell.angle_gamma   90.00
#
_symmetry.space_group_name_H-M   'P 1'
#
loop_
_entity.id
_entity.type
_entity.pdbx_description
1 polymer ?
#
loop_
_entity_poly.entity_id
_entity_poly.type
_entity_poly.pdbx_seq_one_letter_code
_entity_poly.pdbx_strand_id
1 'polypeptide(L)'
;MRRRSRLPPPRGFRSSDWMRILSMLLLLAVLYMLIVRARDPNTWRWLAADTSPDAVADAPADPHSQPEAAANRADQPGLVLVPKGPTDEDPEERAAIHDEFQAITDKTLQIQEEEMFAYKRVVQWVVNQPISLMRRRARKDLTFNDFMLSPDKHRGALVELVLDAKLVRPTEYRATDGSDLYEIWGVTTDSGAWLYAAIVVGLPEGMPTASRINERVRFVGYFFKLQGYHEANAKPHAPPLAAPMLIGRVIWIQTPSPPREHWEASWTVLAVAGFVLVIGLQLLWLVVRPKRRRPGVRPVLHARPAATSLDAWFDQAEEAAAAPDDATPPNSAAVAPETPGGNGKPVRDAAGPFTHPLDEDGPGGG
;
A
#
# COMPACT_ATOMS: atom_id res chain seq x y z
N MET A 1 64.46 39.75 36.85
CA MET A 1 64.44 38.32 36.48
C MET A 1 63.02 37.89 36.15
N ARG A 2 62.68 37.69 34.86
CA ARG A 2 61.34 37.24 34.41
C ARG A 2 61.26 35.71 34.47
N ARG A 3 60.38 35.17 35.33
CA ARG A 3 60.08 33.73 35.39
C ARG A 3 59.36 33.31 34.10
N ARG A 4 60.05 32.55 33.24
CA ARG A 4 59.43 31.87 32.10
C ARG A 4 58.53 30.75 32.63
N SER A 5 57.21 30.96 32.60
CA SER A 5 56.21 29.93 32.86
C SER A 5 56.29 28.86 31.76
N ARG A 6 56.80 27.67 32.11
CA ARG A 6 56.76 26.50 31.23
C ARG A 6 55.31 26.04 31.13
N LEU A 7 54.75 26.04 29.93
CA LEU A 7 53.42 25.49 29.67
C LEU A 7 53.41 24.00 30.05
N PRO A 8 52.33 23.50 30.68
CA PRO A 8 52.20 22.09 30.99
C PRO A 8 52.22 21.26 29.71
N PRO A 9 52.86 20.07 29.71
CA PRO A 9 52.88 19.20 28.54
C PRO A 9 51.44 18.81 28.15
N PRO A 10 51.14 18.69 26.85
CA PRO A 10 49.81 18.33 26.39
C PRO A 10 49.39 16.99 27.03
N ARG A 11 48.25 17.00 27.70
CA ARG A 11 47.65 15.79 28.29
C ARG A 11 47.34 14.84 27.13
N GLY A 12 48.04 13.71 27.10
CA GLY A 12 47.77 12.63 26.15
C GLY A 12 46.31 12.17 26.22
N PHE A 13 45.82 11.68 25.08
CA PHE A 13 44.47 11.17 24.85
C PHE A 13 43.95 10.35 26.04
N ARG A 14 42.84 10.79 26.65
CA ARG A 14 42.22 10.04 27.76
C ARG A 14 41.47 8.85 27.18
N SER A 15 41.42 7.74 27.91
CA SER A 15 40.68 6.54 27.50
C SER A 15 39.17 6.81 27.28
N SER A 16 38.63 7.85 27.90
CA SER A 16 37.27 8.34 27.66
C SER A 16 37.07 8.91 26.26
N ASP A 17 38.10 9.51 25.68
CA ASP A 17 38.03 10.14 24.36
C ASP A 17 38.00 9.07 23.27
N TRP A 18 38.58 7.90 23.54
CA TRP A 18 38.54 6.74 22.65
C TRP A 18 37.11 6.21 22.45
N MET A 19 36.30 6.14 23.52
CA MET A 19 34.89 5.72 23.43
C MET A 19 34.08 6.66 22.53
N ARG A 20 34.36 7.97 22.57
CA ARG A 20 33.70 8.97 21.73
C ARG A 20 34.09 8.82 20.27
N ILE A 21 35.36 8.57 19.98
CA ILE A 21 35.83 8.30 18.62
C ILE A 21 35.17 7.04 18.06
N LEU A 22 35.08 5.97 18.84
CA LEU A 22 34.41 4.74 18.39
C LEU A 22 32.92 4.99 18.09
N SER A 23 32.22 5.74 18.95
CA SER A 23 30.82 6.11 18.72
C SER A 23 30.64 6.92 17.44
N MET A 24 31.52 7.90 17.16
CA MET A 24 31.47 8.66 15.90
C MET A 24 31.74 7.78 14.68
N LEU A 25 32.68 6.83 14.77
CA LEU A 25 32.96 5.89 13.69
C LEU A 25 31.78 4.94 13.42
N LEU A 26 31.10 4.47 14.46
CA LEU A 26 29.92 3.61 14.31
C LEU A 26 28.76 4.38 13.68
N LEU A 27 28.52 5.63 14.11
CA LEU A 27 27.52 6.51 13.49
C LEU A 27 27.82 6.72 12.00
N LEU A 28 29.10 6.95 11.66
CA LEU A 28 29.54 7.12 10.27
C LEU A 28 29.29 5.86 9.43
N ALA A 29 29.52 4.66 9.99
CA ALA A 29 29.25 3.40 9.31
C ALA A 29 27.75 3.18 9.04
N VAL A 30 26.89 3.51 10.02
CA VAL A 30 25.43 3.47 9.85
C VAL A 30 24.98 4.46 8.78
N LEU A 31 25.51 5.69 8.80
CA LEU A 31 25.19 6.70 7.79
C LEU A 31 25.62 6.27 6.39
N TYR A 32 26.82 5.69 6.25
CA TYR A 32 27.29 5.15 4.98
C TYR A 32 26.36 4.03 4.45
N MET A 33 25.93 3.12 5.32
CA MET A 33 24.98 2.07 4.96
C MET A 33 23.64 2.64 4.49
N LEU A 34 23.14 3.69 5.15
CA LEU A 34 21.93 4.40 4.70
C LEU A 34 22.12 5.07 3.34
N ILE A 35 23.28 5.68 3.08
CA ILE A 35 23.59 6.32 1.79
C ILE A 35 23.67 5.26 0.68
N VAL A 36 24.30 4.11 0.93
CA VAL A 36 24.37 3.02 -0.05
C VAL A 36 22.97 2.48 -0.36
N ARG A 37 22.15 2.24 0.66
CA ARG A 37 20.75 1.83 0.48
C ARG A 37 19.90 2.89 -0.25
N ALA A 38 20.21 4.16 -0.02
CA ALA A 38 19.61 5.29 -0.71
C ALA A 38 20.16 5.48 -2.15
N ARG A 39 21.24 4.82 -2.55
CA ARG A 39 21.71 4.86 -3.94
C ARG A 39 20.99 3.88 -4.84
N ASP A 40 20.36 2.85 -4.28
CA ASP A 40 19.58 1.90 -5.06
C ASP A 40 18.31 2.62 -5.59
N PRO A 41 18.17 2.80 -6.91
CA PRO A 41 17.03 3.51 -7.49
C PRO A 41 15.71 2.78 -7.22
N ASN A 42 15.76 1.47 -6.97
CA ASN A 42 14.61 0.66 -6.57
C ASN A 42 13.99 1.13 -5.23
N THR A 43 14.79 1.66 -4.30
CA THR A 43 14.30 2.15 -3.00
C THR A 43 13.48 3.44 -3.13
N TRP A 44 13.62 4.16 -4.25
CA TRP A 44 12.94 5.43 -4.54
C TRP A 44 11.89 5.31 -5.65
N ARG A 45 11.72 4.13 -6.23
CA ARG A 45 10.72 3.92 -7.29
C ARG A 45 9.30 4.19 -6.84
N TRP A 46 8.97 3.95 -5.57
CA TRP A 46 7.67 4.32 -5.01
C TRP A 46 7.50 5.84 -4.87
N LEU A 47 8.59 6.62 -4.74
CA LEU A 47 8.54 8.09 -4.73
C LEU A 47 8.37 8.66 -6.15
N ALA A 48 8.97 8.02 -7.16
CA ALA A 48 8.95 8.47 -8.54
C ALA A 48 7.73 8.00 -9.34
N ALA A 49 7.03 6.95 -8.87
CA ALA A 49 5.86 6.41 -9.54
C ALA A 49 4.64 7.36 -9.52
N ASP A 50 4.60 8.32 -8.60
CA ASP A 50 3.43 9.18 -8.40
C ASP A 50 3.47 10.53 -9.14
N THR A 51 4.52 10.85 -9.93
CA THR A 51 4.72 12.25 -10.40
C THR A 51 4.89 12.51 -11.90
N SER A 52 4.59 11.57 -12.81
CA SER A 52 4.64 11.89 -14.25
C SER A 52 3.48 11.31 -15.06
N PRO A 53 2.31 11.99 -15.09
CA PRO A 53 1.28 11.72 -16.09
C PRO A 53 1.64 12.23 -17.50
N ASP A 54 2.67 13.08 -17.70
CA ASP A 54 2.90 13.77 -18.98
C ASP A 54 4.29 13.61 -19.64
N ALA A 55 5.18 12.75 -19.12
CA ALA A 55 6.51 12.56 -19.71
C ALA A 55 6.54 11.40 -20.74
N VAL A 56 5.74 11.52 -21.81
CA VAL A 56 5.87 10.71 -23.03
C VAL A 56 6.02 11.66 -24.23
N ALA A 57 7.11 12.41 -24.24
CA ALA A 57 7.63 13.05 -25.46
C ALA A 57 9.14 13.22 -25.28
N ASP A 58 9.90 12.72 -26.26
CA ASP A 58 11.34 12.90 -26.45
C ASP A 58 12.31 12.16 -25.51
N ALA A 59 12.47 10.85 -25.76
CA ALA A 59 13.75 10.18 -25.61
C ALA A 59 14.18 9.57 -26.97
N PRO A 60 15.41 9.82 -27.46
CA PRO A 60 15.89 9.32 -28.73
C PRO A 60 16.08 7.79 -28.67
N ALA A 61 15.51 7.12 -29.66
CA ALA A 61 15.47 5.66 -29.78
C ALA A 61 16.88 5.05 -30.00
N ASP A 62 17.26 4.11 -29.13
CA ASP A 62 18.31 3.13 -29.40
C ASP A 62 17.79 2.08 -30.41
N PRO A 63 18.44 1.88 -31.57
CA PRO A 63 17.91 1.03 -32.66
C PRO A 63 18.10 -0.49 -32.49
N HIS A 64 18.61 -0.99 -31.37
CA HIS A 64 18.97 -2.40 -31.23
C HIS A 64 18.59 -3.02 -29.88
N SER A 65 17.29 -3.27 -29.66
CA SER A 65 16.80 -4.30 -28.72
C SER A 65 15.31 -4.56 -28.96
N GLN A 66 14.97 -5.35 -29.99
CA GLN A 66 13.61 -5.86 -30.20
C GLN A 66 13.45 -7.25 -29.56
N PRO A 67 12.71 -7.34 -28.45
CA PRO A 67 11.86 -8.47 -28.15
C PRO A 67 10.38 -8.05 -28.23
N GLU A 68 9.97 -7.45 -29.36
CA GLU A 68 8.57 -7.07 -29.64
C GLU A 68 7.97 -7.91 -30.79
N ALA A 69 8.65 -8.98 -31.19
CA ALA A 69 8.28 -9.78 -32.37
C ALA A 69 7.18 -10.82 -32.11
N ALA A 70 6.77 -11.08 -30.86
CA ALA A 70 5.75 -12.09 -30.54
C ALA A 70 4.34 -11.52 -30.32
N ALA A 71 4.21 -10.28 -29.82
CA ALA A 71 2.90 -9.68 -29.55
C ALA A 71 2.24 -9.05 -30.79
N ASN A 72 3.03 -8.65 -31.80
CA ASN A 72 2.51 -7.97 -33.00
C ASN A 72 2.10 -8.91 -34.15
N ARG A 73 2.20 -10.24 -33.99
CA ARG A 73 1.75 -11.18 -35.05
C ARG A 73 0.22 -11.25 -35.18
N ALA A 74 -0.52 -10.69 -34.23
CA ALA A 74 -1.99 -10.63 -34.22
C ALA A 74 -2.58 -9.50 -35.08
N ASP A 75 -1.77 -8.54 -35.55
CA ASP A 75 -2.22 -7.41 -36.37
C ASP A 75 -1.83 -7.58 -37.87
N GLN A 76 -1.83 -8.82 -38.39
CA GLN A 76 -1.70 -9.02 -39.84
C GLN A 76 -2.88 -8.35 -40.56
N PRO A 77 -2.66 -7.30 -41.39
CA PRO A 77 -3.74 -6.44 -41.90
C PRO A 77 -4.69 -7.05 -42.95
N GLY A 78 -4.74 -8.37 -43.11
CA GLY A 78 -5.37 -9.02 -44.27
C GLY A 78 -6.64 -9.81 -44.01
N LEU A 79 -6.95 -10.18 -42.76
CA LEU A 79 -8.14 -10.98 -42.46
C LEU A 79 -9.20 -10.09 -41.82
N VAL A 80 -10.19 -9.69 -42.62
CA VAL A 80 -11.42 -9.09 -42.11
C VAL A 80 -12.12 -10.16 -41.26
N LEU A 81 -11.95 -10.07 -39.95
CA LEU A 81 -12.60 -10.97 -39.00
C LEU A 81 -14.08 -10.56 -38.91
N VAL A 82 -14.93 -11.29 -39.62
CA VAL A 82 -16.39 -11.09 -39.63
C VAL A 82 -16.97 -11.64 -38.30
N PRO A 83 -17.82 -10.87 -37.59
CA PRO A 83 -18.57 -11.38 -36.45
C PRO A 83 -19.36 -12.64 -36.80
N LYS A 84 -19.41 -13.62 -35.90
CA LYS A 84 -20.04 -14.93 -36.17
C LYS A 84 -21.52 -15.03 -35.78
N GLY A 85 -22.06 -14.01 -35.11
CA GLY A 85 -23.41 -14.02 -34.56
C GLY A 85 -23.83 -12.65 -34.04
N PRO A 86 -24.91 -12.55 -33.25
CA PRO A 86 -25.42 -11.29 -32.72
C PRO A 86 -24.37 -10.55 -31.89
N THR A 87 -24.31 -9.23 -32.05
CA THR A 87 -23.36 -8.34 -31.38
C THR A 87 -24.03 -7.06 -30.90
N ASP A 88 -23.27 -6.22 -30.21
CA ASP A 88 -23.67 -4.87 -29.83
C ASP A 88 -23.86 -3.92 -31.04
N GLU A 89 -23.43 -4.29 -32.24
CA GLU A 89 -23.64 -3.46 -33.44
C GLU A 89 -25.08 -3.58 -33.96
N ASP A 90 -25.75 -4.69 -33.64
CA ASP A 90 -27.10 -4.95 -34.08
C ASP A 90 -28.08 -4.05 -33.29
N PRO A 91 -28.93 -3.25 -33.96
CA PRO A 91 -29.82 -2.32 -33.29
C PRO A 91 -30.87 -3.02 -32.42
N GLU A 92 -31.33 -4.21 -32.84
CA GLU A 92 -32.28 -5.03 -32.10
C GLU A 92 -31.67 -5.56 -30.79
N GLU A 93 -30.42 -6.02 -30.84
CA GLU A 93 -29.66 -6.46 -29.66
C GLU A 93 -29.43 -5.31 -28.67
N ARG A 94 -29.12 -4.11 -29.17
CA ARG A 94 -28.95 -2.91 -28.33
C ARG A 94 -30.24 -2.48 -27.63
N ALA A 95 -31.37 -2.55 -28.34
CA ALA A 95 -32.67 -2.24 -27.75
C ALA A 95 -33.02 -3.28 -26.67
N ALA A 96 -32.85 -4.57 -26.97
CA ALA A 96 -33.16 -5.65 -26.06
C ALA A 96 -32.30 -5.62 -24.77
N ILE A 97 -30.99 -5.38 -24.88
CA ILE A 97 -30.14 -5.31 -23.68
C ILE A 97 -30.54 -4.14 -22.77
N HIS A 98 -31.09 -3.05 -23.32
CA HIS A 98 -31.40 -1.86 -22.54
C HIS A 98 -32.50 -2.15 -21.51
N ASP A 99 -33.49 -2.94 -21.91
CA ASP A 99 -34.56 -3.42 -21.03
C ASP A 99 -34.00 -4.42 -20.01
N GLU A 100 -33.11 -5.34 -20.43
CA GLU A 100 -32.48 -6.31 -19.53
C GLU A 100 -31.57 -5.65 -18.47
N PHE A 101 -30.93 -4.53 -18.82
CA PHE A 101 -30.10 -3.76 -17.90
C PHE A 101 -30.88 -3.06 -16.78
N GLN A 102 -32.20 -2.94 -16.90
CA GLN A 102 -33.06 -2.43 -15.81
C GLN A 102 -33.15 -3.43 -14.64
N ALA A 103 -32.91 -4.72 -14.88
CA ALA A 103 -32.91 -5.75 -13.83
C ALA A 103 -31.59 -5.79 -13.02
N ILE A 104 -30.56 -5.05 -13.44
CA ILE A 104 -29.25 -5.07 -12.78
C ILE A 104 -29.29 -4.27 -11.48
N THR A 105 -28.91 -4.93 -10.39
CA THR A 105 -28.78 -4.36 -9.06
C THR A 105 -27.31 -4.22 -8.69
N ASP A 106 -26.84 -2.99 -8.58
CA ASP A 106 -25.46 -2.71 -8.19
C ASP A 106 -25.15 -3.09 -6.73
N LYS A 107 -23.86 -3.32 -6.45
CA LYS A 107 -23.29 -3.60 -5.12
C LYS A 107 -23.74 -4.90 -4.46
N THR A 108 -24.36 -5.81 -5.20
CA THR A 108 -24.62 -7.18 -4.72
C THR A 108 -23.32 -8.00 -4.70
N LEU A 109 -23.21 -8.96 -3.78
CA LEU A 109 -22.03 -9.83 -3.64
C LEU A 109 -21.90 -10.89 -4.74
N GLN A 110 -22.98 -11.15 -5.48
CA GLN A 110 -23.06 -12.14 -6.55
C GLN A 110 -23.96 -11.60 -7.67
N ILE A 111 -23.77 -12.12 -8.89
CA ILE A 111 -24.70 -11.90 -9.99
C ILE A 111 -26.03 -12.58 -9.60
N GLN A 112 -27.12 -11.81 -9.60
CA GLN A 112 -28.45 -12.34 -9.26
C GLN A 112 -29.04 -13.12 -10.44
N GLU A 113 -30.06 -13.94 -10.19
CA GLU A 113 -30.69 -14.77 -11.22
C GLU A 113 -31.35 -13.90 -12.31
N GLU A 114 -31.94 -12.78 -11.91
CA GLU A 114 -32.59 -11.80 -12.79
C GLU A 114 -31.60 -11.13 -13.74
N GLU A 115 -30.35 -10.99 -13.31
CA GLU A 115 -29.26 -10.36 -14.07
C GLU A 115 -28.65 -11.31 -15.12
N MET A 116 -28.98 -12.60 -15.02
CA MET A 116 -28.36 -13.65 -15.82
C MET A 116 -28.67 -13.52 -17.31
N PHE A 117 -29.81 -12.92 -17.68
CA PHE A 117 -30.16 -12.65 -19.08
C PHE A 117 -29.19 -11.64 -19.70
N ALA A 118 -29.03 -10.48 -19.06
CA ALA A 118 -28.07 -9.45 -19.48
C ALA A 118 -26.63 -9.99 -19.49
N TYR A 119 -26.25 -10.73 -18.44
CA TYR A 119 -24.92 -11.34 -18.32
C TYR A 119 -24.62 -12.26 -19.52
N LYS A 120 -25.54 -13.19 -19.83
CA LYS A 120 -25.38 -14.13 -20.94
C LYS A 120 -25.30 -13.42 -22.29
N ARG A 121 -26.12 -12.38 -22.50
CA ARG A 121 -26.11 -11.59 -23.74
C ARG A 121 -24.78 -10.87 -23.93
N VAL A 122 -24.25 -10.23 -22.89
CA VAL A 122 -22.93 -9.56 -22.96
C VAL A 122 -21.80 -10.58 -23.20
N VAL A 123 -21.82 -11.74 -22.55
CA VAL A 123 -20.86 -12.83 -22.83
C VAL A 123 -20.96 -13.28 -24.30
N GLN A 124 -22.17 -13.43 -24.83
CA GLN A 124 -22.40 -13.81 -26.23
C GLN A 124 -21.85 -12.76 -27.20
N TRP A 125 -22.03 -11.47 -26.92
CA TRP A 125 -21.43 -10.41 -27.73
C TRP A 125 -19.90 -10.49 -27.76
N VAL A 126 -19.26 -10.79 -26.63
CA VAL A 126 -17.80 -10.95 -26.52
C VAL A 126 -17.31 -12.19 -27.28
N VAL A 127 -18.06 -13.29 -27.22
CA VAL A 127 -17.77 -14.53 -27.96
C VAL A 127 -17.80 -14.28 -29.46
N ASN A 128 -18.82 -13.58 -29.95
CA ASN A 128 -19.08 -13.36 -31.37
C ASN A 128 -18.15 -12.33 -32.02
N GLN A 129 -17.31 -11.66 -31.24
CA GLN A 129 -16.45 -10.60 -31.72
C GLN A 129 -14.96 -10.90 -31.55
N PRO A 130 -14.14 -10.59 -32.56
CA PRO A 130 -12.69 -10.64 -32.44
C PRO A 130 -12.20 -9.48 -31.56
N ILE A 131 -11.25 -9.76 -30.67
CA ILE A 131 -10.70 -8.78 -29.73
C ILE A 131 -10.13 -7.53 -30.43
N SER A 132 -9.57 -7.68 -31.63
CA SER A 132 -9.04 -6.55 -32.42
C SER A 132 -10.13 -5.59 -32.88
N LEU A 133 -11.32 -6.09 -33.26
CA LEU A 133 -12.48 -5.25 -33.59
C LEU A 133 -13.01 -4.54 -32.35
N MET A 134 -13.18 -5.27 -31.24
CA MET A 134 -13.62 -4.69 -29.97
C MET A 134 -12.70 -3.54 -29.54
N ARG A 135 -11.37 -3.76 -29.62
CA ARG A 135 -10.37 -2.78 -29.20
C ARG A 135 -10.42 -1.48 -30.02
N ARG A 136 -10.69 -1.57 -31.33
CA ARG A 136 -10.82 -0.37 -32.19
C ARG A 136 -12.01 0.50 -31.82
N ARG A 137 -13.11 -0.11 -31.36
CA ARG A 137 -14.36 0.58 -30.99
C ARG A 137 -14.39 0.97 -29.51
N ALA A 138 -13.55 0.35 -28.70
CA ALA A 138 -13.51 0.55 -27.27
C ALA A 138 -13.13 1.98 -26.88
N ARG A 139 -13.88 2.51 -25.92
CA ARG A 139 -13.60 3.78 -25.26
C ARG A 139 -12.40 3.66 -24.32
N LYS A 140 -11.60 4.73 -24.27
CA LYS A 140 -10.36 4.84 -23.46
C LYS A 140 -10.40 6.02 -22.50
N ASP A 141 -11.48 6.79 -22.56
CA ASP A 141 -11.70 8.02 -21.82
C ASP A 141 -12.47 7.82 -20.51
N LEU A 142 -12.91 6.59 -20.22
CA LEU A 142 -13.63 6.26 -18.99
C LEU A 142 -12.66 5.88 -17.87
N THR A 143 -12.84 6.52 -16.72
CA THR A 143 -12.04 6.33 -15.51
C THR A 143 -12.78 5.47 -14.49
N PHE A 144 -12.07 5.03 -13.44
CA PHE A 144 -12.71 4.35 -12.30
C PHE A 144 -13.90 5.14 -11.73
N ASN A 145 -13.73 6.46 -11.57
CA ASN A 145 -14.73 7.31 -10.96
C ASN A 145 -16.02 7.43 -11.79
N ASP A 146 -15.92 7.37 -13.12
CA ASP A 146 -17.09 7.41 -14.01
C ASP A 146 -18.02 6.22 -13.77
N PHE A 147 -17.45 5.02 -13.61
CA PHE A 147 -18.21 3.81 -13.30
C PHE A 147 -18.86 3.88 -11.91
N MET A 148 -18.17 4.46 -10.93
CA MET A 148 -18.65 4.52 -9.55
C MET A 148 -19.76 5.54 -9.35
N LEU A 149 -19.68 6.70 -10.03
CA LEU A 149 -20.66 7.78 -9.88
C LEU A 149 -21.86 7.65 -10.82
N SER A 150 -21.70 7.02 -11.98
CA SER A 150 -22.75 6.96 -13.00
C SER A 150 -22.83 5.58 -13.68
N PRO A 151 -22.99 4.49 -12.91
CA PRO A 151 -22.98 3.14 -13.46
C PRO A 151 -24.07 2.94 -14.53
N ASP A 152 -25.28 3.44 -14.30
CA ASP A 152 -26.40 3.29 -15.25
C ASP A 152 -26.13 3.92 -16.62
N LYS A 153 -25.38 5.04 -16.66
CA LYS A 153 -25.02 5.72 -17.91
C LYS A 153 -23.98 4.95 -18.72
N HIS A 154 -23.11 4.21 -18.03
CA HIS A 154 -21.98 3.53 -18.64
C HIS A 154 -22.22 2.03 -18.83
N ARG A 155 -23.35 1.50 -18.36
CA ARG A 155 -23.73 0.09 -18.51
C ARG A 155 -23.80 -0.29 -19.99
N GLY A 156 -23.12 -1.39 -20.34
CA GLY A 156 -22.94 -1.83 -21.72
C GLY A 156 -21.91 -1.03 -22.54
N ALA A 157 -21.20 -0.06 -21.95
CA ALA A 157 -20.14 0.64 -22.68
C ALA A 157 -18.95 -0.29 -22.95
N LEU A 158 -18.52 -0.37 -24.20
CA LEU A 158 -17.31 -1.09 -24.61
C LEU A 158 -16.07 -0.25 -24.26
N VAL A 159 -15.17 -0.80 -23.44
CA VAL A 159 -14.03 -0.12 -22.85
C VAL A 159 -12.72 -0.90 -23.03
N GLU A 160 -11.62 -0.17 -23.12
CA GLU A 160 -10.26 -0.70 -23.10
C GLU A 160 -9.53 -0.13 -21.89
N LEU A 161 -8.90 -1.02 -21.12
CA LEU A 161 -8.17 -0.66 -19.90
C LEU A 161 -7.00 -1.61 -19.66
N VAL A 162 -5.97 -1.10 -18.98
CA VAL A 162 -4.78 -1.88 -18.62
C VAL A 162 -4.87 -2.22 -17.14
N LEU A 163 -5.01 -3.50 -16.83
CA LEU A 163 -5.06 -4.02 -15.47
C LEU A 163 -3.71 -4.59 -15.06
N ASP A 164 -3.28 -4.26 -13.85
CA ASP A 164 -2.30 -5.04 -13.11
C ASP A 164 -3.07 -6.11 -12.32
N ALA A 165 -3.25 -7.27 -12.97
CA ALA A 165 -3.99 -8.41 -12.43
C ALA A 165 -3.31 -8.95 -11.16
N LYS A 166 -4.11 -9.10 -10.11
CA LYS A 166 -3.71 -9.60 -8.78
C LYS A 166 -4.23 -11.00 -8.50
N LEU A 167 -5.35 -11.38 -9.10
CA LEU A 167 -5.96 -12.69 -8.95
C LEU A 167 -6.57 -13.11 -10.28
N VAL A 168 -6.39 -14.39 -10.64
CA VAL A 168 -7.06 -15.03 -11.77
C VAL A 168 -7.55 -16.39 -11.32
N ARG A 169 -8.86 -16.64 -11.43
CA ARG A 169 -9.46 -17.94 -11.10
C ARG A 169 -10.47 -18.38 -12.17
N PRO A 170 -10.63 -19.69 -12.40
CA PRO A 170 -11.73 -20.18 -13.22
C PRO A 170 -13.07 -19.89 -12.54
N THR A 171 -14.09 -19.62 -13.34
CA THR A 171 -15.48 -19.56 -12.87
C THR A 171 -16.17 -20.90 -13.10
N GLU A 172 -17.32 -21.11 -12.47
CA GLU A 172 -18.17 -22.28 -12.70
C GLU A 172 -18.97 -22.21 -14.01
N TYR A 173 -19.06 -21.02 -14.60
CA TYR A 173 -19.84 -20.76 -15.81
C TYR A 173 -19.00 -20.99 -17.07
N ARG A 174 -19.70 -21.33 -18.16
CA ARG A 174 -19.13 -21.42 -19.51
C ARG A 174 -19.85 -20.49 -20.46
N ALA A 175 -19.12 -20.03 -21.47
CA ALA A 175 -19.68 -19.27 -22.57
C ALA A 175 -20.57 -20.16 -23.46
N THR A 176 -21.39 -19.53 -24.30
CA THR A 176 -22.32 -20.21 -25.20
C THR A 176 -21.63 -21.08 -26.25
N ASP A 177 -20.38 -20.78 -26.59
CA ASP A 177 -19.53 -21.57 -27.50
C ASP A 177 -18.76 -22.70 -26.78
N GLY A 178 -18.97 -22.86 -25.47
CA GLY A 178 -18.26 -23.82 -24.63
C GLY A 178 -16.91 -23.34 -24.08
N SER A 179 -16.49 -22.10 -24.40
CA SER A 179 -15.26 -21.53 -23.84
C SER A 179 -15.35 -21.37 -22.32
N ASP A 180 -14.25 -21.66 -21.63
CA ASP A 180 -14.16 -21.44 -20.19
C ASP A 180 -14.11 -19.93 -19.86
N LEU A 181 -14.78 -19.56 -18.77
CA LEU A 181 -14.80 -18.20 -18.25
C LEU A 181 -13.91 -18.08 -17.03
N TYR A 182 -13.15 -16.99 -16.97
CA TYR A 182 -12.22 -16.70 -15.89
C TYR A 182 -12.55 -15.36 -15.24
N GLU A 183 -12.36 -15.29 -13.94
CA GLU A 183 -12.51 -14.08 -13.16
C GLU A 183 -11.13 -13.52 -12.84
N ILE A 184 -10.92 -12.27 -13.22
CA ILE A 184 -9.69 -11.52 -13.00
C ILE A 184 -10.01 -10.35 -12.08
N TRP A 185 -9.24 -10.21 -11.01
CA TRP A 185 -9.25 -9.01 -10.17
C TRP A 185 -7.94 -8.28 -10.36
N GLY A 186 -8.00 -6.98 -10.59
CA GLY A 186 -6.82 -6.16 -10.82
C GLY A 186 -7.06 -4.71 -10.49
N VAL A 187 -6.00 -3.94 -10.50
CA VAL A 187 -6.04 -2.48 -10.37
C VAL A 187 -5.60 -1.85 -11.69
N THR A 188 -6.03 -0.63 -11.94
CA THR A 188 -5.49 0.23 -12.99
C THR A 188 -4.59 1.29 -12.35
N THR A 189 -3.82 2.00 -13.17
CA THR A 189 -3.01 3.12 -12.67
C THR A 189 -3.87 4.24 -12.07
N ASP A 190 -5.06 4.51 -12.60
CA ASP A 190 -5.97 5.55 -12.10
C ASP A 190 -6.78 5.15 -10.86
N SER A 191 -7.08 3.86 -10.69
CA SER A 191 -7.83 3.37 -9.52
C SER A 191 -6.96 3.18 -8.27
N GLY A 192 -5.63 3.11 -8.42
CA GLY A 192 -4.69 2.95 -7.31
C GLY A 192 -4.90 1.64 -6.55
N ALA A 193 -5.53 1.72 -5.37
CA ALA A 193 -5.82 0.55 -4.53
C ALA A 193 -7.20 -0.08 -4.79
N TRP A 194 -8.07 0.58 -5.59
CA TRP A 194 -9.41 0.09 -5.86
C TRP A 194 -9.42 -0.95 -6.98
N LEU A 195 -10.21 -2.01 -6.80
CA LEU A 195 -10.22 -3.14 -7.72
C LEU A 195 -11.23 -2.97 -8.85
N TYR A 196 -10.89 -3.54 -10.00
CA TYR A 196 -11.80 -3.97 -11.04
C TYR A 196 -12.01 -5.47 -10.95
N ALA A 197 -13.24 -5.91 -11.21
CA ALA A 197 -13.56 -7.31 -11.47
C ALA A 197 -13.79 -7.49 -12.97
N ALA A 198 -13.20 -8.51 -13.57
CA ALA A 198 -13.34 -8.78 -14.99
C ALA A 198 -13.64 -10.25 -15.23
N ILE A 199 -14.73 -10.54 -15.94
CA ILE A 199 -15.03 -11.86 -16.50
C ILE A 199 -14.44 -11.92 -17.90
N VAL A 200 -13.63 -12.93 -18.15
CA VAL A 200 -12.83 -13.05 -19.37
C VAL A 200 -13.17 -14.34 -20.09
N VAL A 201 -13.52 -14.22 -21.37
CA VAL A 201 -13.80 -15.35 -22.27
C VAL A 201 -12.50 -15.91 -22.82
N GLY A 202 -12.06 -17.03 -22.25
CA GLY A 202 -10.79 -17.69 -22.56
C GLY A 202 -9.57 -16.88 -22.10
N LEU A 203 -8.66 -17.52 -21.37
CA LEU A 203 -7.36 -16.92 -21.03
C LEU A 203 -6.36 -17.07 -22.19
N PRO A 204 -5.46 -16.09 -22.39
CA PRO A 204 -4.31 -16.26 -23.26
C PRO A 204 -3.47 -17.46 -22.85
N GLU A 205 -2.91 -18.17 -23.84
CA GLU A 205 -2.08 -19.34 -23.59
C GLU A 205 -0.87 -18.99 -22.69
N GLY A 206 -0.65 -19.82 -21.66
CA GLY A 206 0.45 -19.66 -20.71
C GLY A 206 0.20 -18.66 -19.58
N MET A 207 -0.92 -17.91 -19.58
CA MET A 207 -1.23 -16.98 -18.50
C MET A 207 -1.52 -17.75 -17.19
N PRO A 208 -0.86 -17.43 -16.06
CA PRO A 208 -1.02 -18.18 -14.82
C PRO A 208 -2.38 -17.94 -14.16
N THR A 209 -2.94 -19.00 -13.57
CA THR A 209 -4.12 -18.94 -12.72
C THR A 209 -3.70 -19.14 -11.25
N ALA A 210 -3.83 -18.10 -10.43
CA ALA A 210 -3.56 -18.18 -9.00
C ALA A 210 -4.29 -17.08 -8.23
N SER A 211 -4.40 -17.28 -6.91
CA SER A 211 -4.99 -16.31 -5.98
C SER A 211 -4.12 -15.06 -5.76
N ARG A 212 -2.83 -15.13 -6.13
CA ARG A 212 -1.87 -14.03 -6.04
C ARG A 212 -0.94 -14.08 -7.24
N ILE A 213 -1.17 -13.19 -8.20
CA ILE A 213 -0.29 -12.96 -9.35
C ILE A 213 0.04 -11.46 -9.44
N ASN A 214 1.00 -11.12 -10.30
CA ASN A 214 1.29 -9.72 -10.63
C ASN A 214 1.57 -9.63 -12.12
N GLU A 215 0.51 -9.84 -12.90
CA GLU A 215 0.57 -9.84 -14.35
C GLU A 215 -0.08 -8.59 -14.91
N ARG A 216 0.46 -8.06 -15.99
CA ARG A 216 -0.13 -6.92 -16.68
C ARG A 216 -0.96 -7.41 -17.86
N VAL A 217 -2.22 -6.99 -17.94
CA VAL A 217 -3.12 -7.37 -19.04
C VAL A 217 -3.83 -6.15 -19.60
N ARG A 218 -4.05 -6.17 -20.91
CA ARG A 218 -4.93 -5.22 -21.58
C ARG A 218 -6.30 -5.87 -21.73
N PHE A 219 -7.26 -5.37 -20.97
CA PHE A 219 -8.64 -5.81 -21.01
C PHE A 219 -9.42 -5.01 -22.06
N VAL A 220 -10.29 -5.70 -22.81
CA VAL A 220 -11.23 -5.10 -23.75
C VAL A 220 -12.58 -5.77 -23.57
N GLY A 221 -13.60 -5.02 -23.19
CA GLY A 221 -14.91 -5.59 -22.85
C GLY A 221 -15.95 -4.57 -22.45
N TYR A 222 -17.12 -5.03 -22.05
CA TYR A 222 -18.26 -4.20 -21.68
C TYR A 222 -18.33 -3.99 -20.17
N PHE A 223 -18.65 -2.78 -19.74
CA PHE A 223 -19.03 -2.55 -18.34
C PHE A 223 -20.42 -3.14 -18.05
N PHE A 224 -20.51 -3.96 -17.02
CA PHE A 224 -21.73 -4.70 -16.68
C PHE A 224 -22.44 -4.11 -15.46
N LYS A 225 -21.75 -3.99 -14.32
CA LYS A 225 -22.32 -3.49 -13.06
C LYS A 225 -21.25 -3.09 -12.06
N LEU A 226 -21.64 -2.54 -10.92
CA LEU A 226 -20.78 -2.48 -9.73
C LEU A 226 -20.97 -3.77 -8.92
N GLN A 227 -19.91 -4.55 -8.79
CA GLN A 227 -19.88 -5.81 -8.05
C GLN A 227 -19.43 -5.57 -6.61
N GLY A 228 -20.22 -6.05 -5.65
CA GLY A 228 -19.86 -6.04 -4.24
C GLY A 228 -18.78 -7.07 -3.92
N TYR A 229 -17.84 -6.73 -3.04
CA TYR A 229 -16.83 -7.66 -2.54
C TYR A 229 -16.41 -7.34 -1.09
N HIS A 230 -15.79 -8.31 -0.43
CA HIS A 230 -15.17 -8.13 0.88
C HIS A 230 -13.65 -8.20 0.78
N GLU A 231 -12.97 -7.34 1.53
CA GLU A 231 -11.52 -7.43 1.65
C GLU A 231 -11.09 -8.75 2.30
N ALA A 232 -9.85 -9.18 2.00
CA ALA A 232 -9.25 -10.31 2.69
C ALA A 232 -9.18 -10.00 4.19
N ASN A 233 -9.78 -10.86 5.01
CA ASN A 233 -9.90 -10.71 6.46
C ASN A 233 -10.87 -9.59 6.91
N ALA A 234 -11.85 -9.23 6.08
CA ALA A 234 -12.95 -8.38 6.51
C ALA A 234 -13.60 -8.94 7.79
N LYS A 235 -13.90 -8.06 8.75
CA LYS A 235 -14.62 -8.45 9.97
C LYS A 235 -15.99 -9.02 9.59
N PRO A 236 -16.55 -9.96 10.38
CA PRO A 236 -17.96 -10.32 10.25
C PRO A 236 -18.81 -9.04 10.23
N HIS A 237 -19.68 -8.90 9.22
CA HIS A 237 -20.54 -7.72 8.99
C HIS A 237 -19.85 -6.43 8.54
N ALA A 238 -18.60 -6.48 8.09
CA ALA A 238 -18.02 -5.33 7.39
C ALA A 238 -18.86 -5.01 6.13
N PRO A 239 -19.15 -3.72 5.85
CA PRO A 239 -19.88 -3.36 4.65
C PRO A 239 -19.09 -3.82 3.41
N PRO A 240 -19.77 -4.33 2.36
CA PRO A 240 -19.09 -4.68 1.12
C PRO A 240 -18.55 -3.43 0.44
N LEU A 241 -17.34 -3.55 -0.12
CA LEU A 241 -16.79 -2.60 -1.07
C LEU A 241 -17.39 -2.88 -2.45
N ALA A 242 -17.24 -1.94 -3.38
CA ALA A 242 -17.74 -2.08 -4.74
C ALA A 242 -16.60 -1.91 -5.74
N ALA A 243 -16.63 -2.74 -6.79
CA ALA A 243 -15.68 -2.74 -7.88
C ALA A 243 -16.44 -2.70 -9.22
N PRO A 244 -16.01 -1.93 -10.22
CA PRO A 244 -16.54 -2.04 -11.57
C PRO A 244 -16.32 -3.45 -12.11
N MET A 245 -17.41 -4.09 -12.54
CA MET A 245 -17.41 -5.41 -13.14
C MET A 245 -17.52 -5.30 -14.65
N LEU A 246 -16.58 -5.94 -15.34
CA LEU A 246 -16.43 -5.92 -16.79
C LEU A 246 -16.56 -7.34 -17.35
N ILE A 247 -17.01 -7.48 -18.60
CA ILE A 247 -17.08 -8.77 -19.29
C ILE A 247 -16.42 -8.63 -20.66
N GLY A 248 -15.39 -9.41 -20.95
CA GLY A 248 -14.55 -9.17 -22.13
C GLY A 248 -13.50 -10.23 -22.44
N ARG A 249 -12.45 -9.79 -23.11
CA ARG A 249 -11.25 -10.57 -23.44
C ARG A 249 -10.01 -9.82 -22.97
N VAL A 250 -8.89 -10.53 -22.84
CA VAL A 250 -7.62 -9.93 -22.43
C VAL A 250 -6.49 -10.24 -23.40
N ILE A 251 -5.57 -9.30 -23.53
CA ILE A 251 -4.25 -9.50 -24.15
C ILE A 251 -3.24 -9.50 -23.01
N TRP A 252 -2.50 -10.59 -22.85
CA TRP A 252 -1.46 -10.67 -21.84
C TRP A 252 -0.24 -9.84 -22.25
N ILE A 253 0.09 -8.83 -21.44
CA ILE A 253 1.31 -8.04 -21.60
C ILE A 253 2.34 -8.70 -20.70
N GLN A 254 3.11 -9.62 -21.28
CA GLN A 254 4.21 -10.27 -20.55
C GLN A 254 5.13 -9.18 -20.02
N THR A 255 5.06 -8.95 -18.71
CA THR A 255 6.00 -8.07 -18.07
C THR A 255 7.29 -8.88 -18.00
N PRO A 256 8.40 -8.42 -18.61
CA PRO A 256 9.66 -9.11 -18.46
C PRO A 256 9.87 -9.24 -16.95
N SER A 257 9.93 -10.49 -16.47
CA SER A 257 10.18 -10.74 -15.06
C SER A 257 11.38 -9.87 -14.71
N PRO A 258 11.27 -8.92 -13.75
CA PRO A 258 12.40 -8.10 -13.39
C PRO A 258 13.54 -9.09 -13.17
N PRO A 259 14.70 -8.91 -13.84
CA PRO A 259 15.79 -9.87 -13.77
C PRO A 259 15.94 -10.14 -12.29
N ARG A 260 15.64 -11.39 -11.86
CA ARG A 260 15.57 -11.75 -10.45
C ARG A 260 16.81 -11.12 -9.89
N GLU A 261 16.62 -10.07 -9.09
CA GLU A 261 17.73 -9.34 -8.51
C GLU A 261 18.29 -10.43 -7.62
N HIS A 262 19.29 -11.12 -8.15
CA HIS A 262 20.04 -12.14 -7.46
C HIS A 262 20.69 -11.27 -6.41
N TRP A 263 19.95 -11.11 -5.32
CA TRP A 263 20.40 -10.37 -4.19
C TRP A 263 21.70 -11.08 -3.90
N GLU A 264 22.80 -10.41 -4.22
CA GLU A 264 24.13 -10.89 -3.94
C GLU A 264 24.18 -10.96 -2.43
N ALA A 265 23.62 -12.03 -1.88
CA ALA A 265 23.60 -12.35 -0.48
C ALA A 265 25.05 -12.30 0.03
N SER A 266 26.02 -12.51 -0.87
CA SER A 266 27.41 -12.10 -0.82
C SER A 266 27.64 -10.82 -0.03
N TRP A 267 27.11 -9.65 -0.42
CA TRP A 267 27.50 -8.39 0.24
C TRP A 267 26.87 -8.22 1.63
N THR A 268 25.60 -8.57 1.81
CA THR A 268 24.95 -8.51 3.12
C THR A 268 25.52 -9.53 4.09
N VAL A 269 25.82 -10.74 3.63
CA VAL A 269 26.47 -11.78 4.43
C VAL A 269 27.90 -11.36 4.76
N LEU A 270 28.64 -10.77 3.83
CA LEU A 270 29.98 -10.21 4.09
C LEU A 270 29.92 -9.04 5.08
N ALA A 271 28.92 -8.16 5.00
CA ALA A 271 28.73 -7.05 5.92
C ALA A 271 28.39 -7.55 7.34
N VAL A 272 27.47 -8.51 7.45
CA VAL A 272 27.11 -9.15 8.74
C VAL A 272 28.29 -9.93 9.31
N ALA A 273 28.98 -10.73 8.49
CA ALA A 273 30.16 -11.49 8.91
C ALA A 273 31.29 -10.55 9.35
N GLY A 274 31.54 -9.47 8.61
CA GLY A 274 32.51 -8.44 8.95
C GLY A 274 32.16 -7.74 10.26
N PHE A 275 30.90 -7.41 10.48
CA PHE A 275 30.43 -6.80 11.72
C PHE A 275 30.62 -7.73 12.93
N VAL A 276 30.25 -9.01 12.80
CA VAL A 276 30.44 -10.03 13.84
C VAL A 276 31.93 -10.22 14.13
N LEU A 277 32.78 -10.25 13.10
CA LEU A 277 34.24 -10.35 13.24
C LEU A 277 34.82 -9.17 14.05
N VAL A 278 34.39 -7.95 13.74
CA VAL A 278 34.84 -6.73 14.45
C VAL A 278 34.44 -6.77 15.93
N ILE A 279 33.20 -7.15 16.24
CA ILE A 279 32.74 -7.32 17.63
C ILE A 279 33.56 -8.40 18.34
N GLY A 280 33.78 -9.54 17.70
CA GLY A 280 34.56 -10.64 18.26
C GLY A 280 36.00 -10.23 18.59
N LEU A 281 36.68 -9.53 17.68
CA LEU A 281 38.01 -8.96 17.89
C LEU A 281 38.04 -7.95 19.03
N GLN A 282 37.02 -7.09 19.14
CA GLN A 282 36.93 -6.09 20.20
C GLN A 282 36.75 -6.72 21.58
N LEU A 283 35.88 -7.74 21.69
CA LEU A 283 35.70 -8.51 22.92
C LEU A 283 36.97 -9.27 23.30
N LEU A 284 37.63 -9.91 22.33
CA LEU A 284 38.90 -10.62 22.56
C LEU A 284 39.98 -9.66 23.08
N TRP A 285 40.10 -8.46 22.51
CA TRP A 285 41.06 -7.47 22.96
C TRP A 285 40.78 -6.95 24.38
N LEU A 286 39.51 -6.83 24.78
CA LEU A 286 39.14 -6.47 26.15
C LEU A 286 39.54 -7.55 27.16
N VAL A 287 39.45 -8.83 26.79
CA VAL A 287 39.84 -9.96 27.65
C VAL A 287 41.37 -10.11 27.72
N VAL A 288 42.06 -9.97 26.58
CA VAL A 288 43.52 -10.17 26.47
C VAL A 288 44.30 -8.95 26.98
N ARG A 289 43.65 -7.80 27.19
CA ARG A 289 44.32 -6.60 27.71
C ARG A 289 45.01 -6.94 29.04
N PRO A 290 46.36 -6.90 29.09
CA PRO A 290 47.09 -7.23 30.32
C PRO A 290 46.59 -6.27 31.38
N LYS A 291 46.04 -6.82 32.48
CA LYS A 291 45.66 -6.06 33.67
C LYS A 291 46.91 -5.32 34.10
N ARG A 292 47.08 -4.08 33.62
CA ARG A 292 48.14 -3.19 34.05
C ARG A 292 47.97 -3.11 35.56
N ARG A 293 48.86 -3.78 36.27
CA ARG A 293 48.90 -3.80 37.73
C ARG A 293 48.83 -2.34 38.13
N ARG A 294 47.68 -1.92 38.69
CA ARG A 294 47.51 -0.55 39.16
C ARG A 294 48.68 -0.32 40.13
N PRO A 295 49.60 0.63 39.88
CA PRO A 295 50.62 0.96 40.87
C PRO A 295 49.85 1.29 42.14
N GLY A 296 50.18 0.56 43.22
CA GLY A 296 49.42 0.56 44.46
C GLY A 296 49.12 1.98 44.90
N VAL A 297 47.85 2.38 44.79
CA VAL A 297 47.36 3.60 45.40
C VAL A 297 47.50 3.35 46.89
N ARG A 298 48.50 3.99 47.52
CA ARG A 298 48.59 4.06 48.98
C ARG A 298 47.24 4.62 49.46
N PRO A 299 46.51 3.90 50.32
CA PRO A 299 45.28 4.42 50.90
C PRO A 299 45.67 5.65 51.72
N VAL A 300 45.32 6.84 51.22
CA VAL A 300 45.20 8.00 52.07
C VAL A 300 43.96 7.74 52.91
N LEU A 301 44.16 7.45 54.19
CA LEU A 301 43.09 7.46 55.19
C LEU A 301 42.49 8.87 55.19
N HIS A 302 41.42 9.07 54.43
CA HIS A 302 40.42 10.04 54.84
C HIS A 302 39.57 9.37 55.90
N ALA A 303 39.65 9.92 57.11
CA ALA A 303 38.76 9.59 58.20
C ALA A 303 37.32 9.72 57.68
N ARG A 304 36.65 8.57 57.58
CA ARG A 304 35.24 8.47 57.28
C ARG A 304 34.50 9.26 58.37
N PRO A 305 33.85 10.40 58.08
CA PRO A 305 32.93 10.98 59.05
C PRO A 305 31.93 9.90 59.42
N ALA A 306 31.70 9.73 60.72
CA ALA A 306 30.84 8.71 61.27
C ALA A 306 29.56 8.65 60.44
N ALA A 307 29.33 7.50 59.80
CA ALA A 307 28.08 7.29 59.10
C ALA A 307 26.98 7.38 60.16
N THR A 308 26.17 8.42 60.07
CA THR A 308 24.84 8.43 60.71
C THR A 308 24.19 7.11 60.30
N SER A 309 23.88 6.26 61.28
CA SER A 309 23.19 5.01 61.00
C SER A 309 21.87 5.33 60.32
N LEU A 310 21.46 4.49 59.37
CA LEU A 310 20.17 4.61 58.71
C LEU A 310 19.02 4.74 59.73
N ASP A 311 19.16 4.10 60.89
CA ASP A 311 18.23 4.19 62.02
C ASP A 311 18.13 5.62 62.58
N ALA A 312 19.25 6.33 62.76
CA ALA A 312 19.25 7.71 63.24
C ALA A 312 18.64 8.70 62.22
N TRP A 313 18.65 8.35 60.93
CA TRP A 313 17.97 9.12 59.90
C TRP A 313 16.46 8.85 59.88
N PHE A 314 16.02 7.63 60.19
CA PHE A 314 14.59 7.29 60.32
C PHE A 314 13.96 7.90 61.58
N ASP A 315 14.64 7.87 62.72
CA ASP A 315 14.14 8.48 63.96
C ASP A 315 13.95 10.00 63.78
N GLN A 316 14.86 10.67 63.07
CA GLN A 316 14.77 12.09 62.78
C GLN A 316 13.61 12.44 61.80
N ALA A 317 13.23 11.52 60.93
CA ALA A 317 12.10 11.70 60.01
C ALA A 317 10.75 11.46 60.69
N GLU A 318 10.67 10.50 61.62
CA GLU A 318 9.46 10.22 62.39
C GLU A 318 9.17 11.32 63.43
N GLU A 319 10.22 11.87 64.05
CA GLU A 319 10.11 13.01 64.98
C GLU A 319 9.71 14.32 64.25
N ALA A 320 10.11 14.49 62.98
CA ALA A 320 9.68 15.62 62.14
C ALA A 320 8.22 15.50 61.67
N ALA A 321 7.65 14.28 61.62
CA ALA A 321 6.26 14.04 61.23
C ALA A 321 5.27 14.14 62.40
N ALA A 322 5.74 14.04 63.64
CA ALA A 322 4.91 14.11 64.84
C ALA A 322 4.74 15.53 65.43
N ALA A 323 5.34 16.55 64.81
CA ALA A 323 5.16 17.93 65.25
C ALA A 323 3.73 18.42 64.91
N PRO A 324 2.99 19.00 65.88
CA PRO A 324 1.62 19.46 65.67
C PRO A 324 1.54 20.60 64.64
N ASP A 325 0.60 20.42 63.73
CA ASP A 325 0.32 21.20 62.52
C ASP A 325 -0.30 22.57 62.85
N ASP A 326 0.46 23.43 63.53
CA ASP A 326 0.03 24.76 63.95
C ASP A 326 0.93 25.85 63.33
N ALA A 327 0.96 25.89 61.99
CA ALA A 327 1.55 27.00 61.26
C ALA A 327 0.76 27.29 59.98
N THR A 328 -0.13 28.28 60.10
CA THR A 328 -0.85 28.90 58.98
C THR A 328 0.13 29.40 57.91
N PRO A 329 -0.03 29.05 56.62
CA PRO A 329 0.83 29.58 55.57
C PRO A 329 0.50 31.07 55.31
N PRO A 330 1.51 31.94 55.16
CA PRO A 330 1.27 33.31 54.73
C PRO A 330 0.85 33.34 53.25
N ASN A 331 -0.30 33.99 53.07
CA ASN A 331 -0.84 34.54 51.84
C ASN A 331 0.25 35.08 50.89
N SER A 332 0.45 34.39 49.76
CA SER A 332 1.29 34.88 48.66
C SER A 332 0.41 35.13 47.45
N ALA A 333 0.10 36.41 47.28
CA ALA A 333 -0.69 36.94 46.18
C ALA A 333 0.14 37.04 44.88
N ALA A 334 -0.58 36.85 43.78
CA ALA A 334 -0.30 37.37 42.43
C ALA A 334 0.93 36.81 41.67
N VAL A 335 0.67 36.14 40.55
CA VAL A 335 0.80 36.69 39.19
C VAL A 335 0.43 35.56 38.20
N ALA A 336 -0.61 35.79 37.42
CA ALA A 336 -1.05 34.92 36.33
C ALA A 336 -0.24 35.21 35.05
N PRO A 337 0.03 34.20 34.22
CA PRO A 337 0.15 34.39 32.78
C PRO A 337 -1.09 33.87 32.05
N GLU A 338 -1.56 34.73 31.16
CA GLU A 338 -2.66 34.58 30.23
C GLU A 338 -2.50 33.35 29.32
N THR A 339 -3.58 32.58 29.15
CA THR A 339 -3.72 31.57 28.10
C THR A 339 -4.75 32.08 27.08
N PRO A 340 -4.37 32.31 25.81
CA PRO A 340 -5.35 32.57 24.76
C PRO A 340 -5.52 31.36 23.81
N GLY A 341 -6.78 31.09 23.45
CA GLY A 341 -7.17 30.24 22.32
C GLY A 341 -7.66 28.86 22.73
N GLY A 342 -8.95 28.55 22.86
CA GLY A 342 -10.08 29.05 22.07
C GLY A 342 -10.26 28.17 20.85
N ASN A 343 -10.92 27.02 21.01
CA ASN A 343 -11.50 26.30 19.88
C ASN A 343 -12.84 25.70 20.27
N GLY A 344 -13.90 26.38 19.80
CA GLY A 344 -15.28 26.06 20.08
C GLY A 344 -15.71 24.76 19.38
N LYS A 345 -16.35 23.88 20.16
CA LYS A 345 -17.27 22.88 19.63
C LYS A 345 -18.58 23.57 19.23
N PRO A 346 -19.08 23.40 18.01
CA PRO A 346 -20.49 23.63 17.75
C PRO A 346 -21.30 22.46 18.32
N VAL A 347 -22.02 22.75 19.40
CA VAL A 347 -23.24 22.03 19.81
C VAL A 347 -24.26 22.25 18.71
N ARG A 348 -24.75 21.16 18.10
CA ARG A 348 -25.91 21.19 17.21
C ARG A 348 -26.97 20.26 17.77
N ASP A 349 -27.61 20.75 18.83
CA ASP A 349 -28.94 20.32 19.24
C ASP A 349 -29.94 20.96 18.28
N ALA A 350 -30.61 20.11 17.49
CA ALA A 350 -31.87 20.46 16.84
C ALA A 350 -32.69 19.17 16.69
N ALA A 351 -33.22 18.72 17.83
CA ALA A 351 -34.35 17.81 17.87
C ALA A 351 -35.57 18.54 17.30
N GLY A 352 -36.02 18.11 16.13
CA GLY A 352 -37.35 18.41 15.59
C GLY A 352 -38.19 17.14 15.62
N PRO A 353 -39.44 17.17 16.12
CA PRO A 353 -40.30 15.99 16.17
C PRO A 353 -40.98 15.81 14.80
N PHE A 354 -40.54 14.84 14.02
CA PHE A 354 -41.36 14.33 12.91
C PHE A 354 -42.25 13.22 13.44
N THR A 355 -43.43 13.62 13.92
CA THR A 355 -44.61 12.76 13.94
C THR A 355 -45.24 12.80 12.54
N HIS A 356 -45.30 11.66 11.84
CA HIS A 356 -46.38 11.44 10.88
C HIS A 356 -46.91 10.01 11.04
N PRO A 357 -48.23 9.81 10.96
CA PRO A 357 -48.94 8.68 11.54
C PRO A 357 -49.08 7.48 10.59
N LEU A 358 -49.24 6.33 11.25
CA LEU A 358 -50.12 5.19 10.95
C LEU A 358 -50.91 5.19 9.63
N ASP A 359 -50.85 4.02 8.99
CA ASP A 359 -51.98 3.24 8.47
C ASP A 359 -53.16 3.99 7.86
N GLU A 360 -53.34 3.85 6.54
CA GLU A 360 -54.69 3.60 6.01
C GLU A 360 -54.66 2.58 4.86
N ASP A 361 -55.65 1.72 4.94
CA ASP A 361 -56.02 0.61 4.08
C ASP A 361 -56.27 0.97 2.61
N GLY A 362 -56.16 -0.06 1.76
CA GLY A 362 -56.90 -0.07 0.49
C GLY A 362 -56.70 -1.32 -0.36
N PRO A 363 -57.62 -2.30 -0.32
CA PRO A 363 -57.82 -3.28 -1.39
C PRO A 363 -58.94 -2.85 -2.35
N GLY A 364 -58.78 -3.15 -3.64
CA GLY A 364 -59.79 -2.96 -4.71
C GLY A 364 -59.17 -2.23 -5.89
N GLY A 365 -59.25 -2.67 -7.14
CA GLY A 365 -60.21 -3.54 -7.83
C GLY A 365 -60.41 -2.91 -9.21
N GLY A 366 -60.18 -3.68 -10.27
CA GLY A 366 -60.29 -3.26 -11.67
C GLY A 366 -59.78 -4.33 -12.61
#